data_AF-A0A3D6CQL2-F1
#
_entry.id   AF-A0A3D6CQL2-F1
#
_cell.length_a   1.000
_cell.length_b   1.000
_cell.length_c   1.000
_cell.angle_alpha   90.00
_cell.angle_beta   90.00
_cell.angle_gamma   90.00
#
_symmetry.space_group_name_H-M   'P 1'
#
loop_
_entity.id
_entity.type
_entity.pdbx_description
1 polymer ?
#
loop_
_entity_poly.entity_id
_entity_poly.type
_entity_poly.pdbx_seq_one_letter_code
_entity_poly.pdbx_strand_id
1 'polypeptide(L)'
;MDHDQTTALAVRAQESCAYTTSSAFAGVGTIDQQPHFRPVTRRALMAAVNTAGKALGLRPATVVVLDALLSCLPCNDAKTGAEAPITPLILLTVFACNDTLCFRAKGITGRQLRRHLERLEELKLIQRRDSANGKRFPLMRQGKVIGAFGLDLSPLLARSAEILTLAQKTRDEADELRGMKACIQKLRNACLGLNLAEDTLCFVESTRALLRRAGVTLLQAQSMITRLTEIACASAPLSVDNSAVENELEMETKAKETTAADGQNVRHKETPKSYTKKTFGLWIAEVWERLTTIPAFYPETGFVAQMGW
;
A
#
# COMPACT_ATOMS: atom_id res chain seq x y z
N MET A 1 54.51 60.20 10.57
CA MET A 1 55.52 59.28 10.02
C MET A 1 55.56 58.10 10.98
N ASP A 2 54.99 56.93 10.71
CA ASP A 2 54.41 56.37 9.50
C ASP A 2 53.24 55.44 9.88
N HIS A 3 52.21 55.44 9.04
CA HIS A 3 51.08 54.51 9.12
C HIS A 3 51.47 53.25 8.36
N ASP A 4 51.85 52.20 9.08
CA ASP A 4 52.15 50.91 8.45
C ASP A 4 50.86 50.09 8.34
N GLN A 5 50.29 50.08 7.14
CA GLN A 5 49.11 49.30 6.80
C GLN A 5 49.52 47.84 6.63
N THR A 6 49.19 47.00 7.62
CA THR A 6 49.31 45.54 7.49
C THR A 6 48.27 45.03 6.48
N THR A 7 48.69 44.86 5.23
CA THR A 7 47.91 44.21 4.17
C THR A 7 47.62 42.76 4.54
N ALA A 8 46.33 42.43 4.62
CA ALA A 8 45.85 41.06 4.73
C ALA A 8 46.28 40.25 3.50
N LEU A 9 47.15 39.25 3.73
CA LEU A 9 47.46 38.21 2.77
C LEU A 9 46.17 37.47 2.42
N ALA A 10 45.64 37.76 1.22
CA ALA A 10 44.56 37.01 0.61
C ALA A 10 45.05 35.57 0.39
N VAL A 11 44.68 34.68 1.31
CA VAL A 11 44.78 33.24 1.12
C VAL A 11 43.80 32.89 0.01
N ARG A 12 44.32 32.89 -1.23
CA ARG A 12 43.60 32.30 -2.36
C ARG A 12 43.49 30.81 -2.08
N ALA A 13 42.30 30.36 -1.71
CA ALA A 13 41.95 28.95 -1.76
C ALA A 13 42.29 28.46 -3.17
N GLN A 14 43.16 27.45 -3.27
CA GLN A 14 43.48 26.84 -4.54
C GLN A 14 42.18 26.40 -5.21
N GLU A 15 41.91 26.89 -6.42
CA GLU A 15 40.78 26.50 -7.27
C GLU A 15 40.85 25.03 -7.75
N SER A 16 41.78 24.23 -7.20
CA SER A 16 42.03 22.84 -7.60
C SER A 16 41.08 21.81 -6.98
N CYS A 17 40.11 22.21 -6.14
CA CYS A 17 39.17 21.27 -5.52
C CYS A 17 37.78 21.21 -6.19
N ALA A 18 37.54 21.95 -7.27
CA ALA A 18 36.27 21.95 -7.99
C ALA A 18 36.33 21.24 -9.36
N TYR A 19 37.09 20.15 -9.49
CA TYR A 19 36.84 19.19 -10.56
C TYR A 19 35.80 18.16 -10.09
N THR A 20 34.55 18.61 -9.91
CA THR A 20 33.41 17.71 -10.03
C THR A 20 33.19 17.49 -11.53
N THR A 21 34.09 16.76 -12.17
CA THR A 21 33.79 16.14 -13.47
C THR A 21 32.69 15.11 -13.23
N SER A 22 31.46 15.62 -13.22
CA SER A 22 30.26 14.85 -13.51
C SER A 22 30.38 14.40 -14.97
N SER A 23 31.24 13.41 -15.21
CA SER A 23 31.12 12.58 -16.41
C SER A 23 29.90 11.70 -16.15
N ALA A 24 28.72 12.26 -16.34
CA ALA A 24 27.50 11.48 -16.33
C ALA A 24 27.65 10.46 -17.47
N PHE A 25 27.91 9.21 -17.13
CA PHE A 25 28.02 8.14 -18.10
C PHE A 25 26.65 8.04 -18.78
N ALA A 26 26.58 8.43 -20.05
CA ALA A 26 25.33 8.45 -20.80
C ALA A 26 24.69 7.06 -20.78
N GLY A 27 23.41 6.98 -20.39
CA GLY A 27 22.66 5.73 -20.31
C GLY A 27 22.75 4.96 -18.99
N VAL A 28 23.55 5.42 -18.02
CA VAL A 28 23.62 4.83 -16.67
C VAL A 28 22.58 5.48 -15.76
N GLY A 29 21.95 4.69 -14.87
CA GLY A 29 21.15 5.26 -13.79
C GLY A 29 22.04 5.91 -12.74
N THR A 30 22.06 7.24 -12.68
CA THR A 30 22.82 8.03 -11.70
C THR A 30 21.89 8.93 -10.91
N ILE A 31 22.22 9.24 -9.65
CA ILE A 31 21.37 10.08 -8.78
C ILE A 31 21.17 11.47 -9.41
N ASP A 32 22.19 12.02 -10.03
CA ASP A 32 22.18 13.35 -10.65
C ASP A 32 21.18 13.47 -11.83
N GLN A 33 20.85 12.35 -12.49
CA GLN A 33 19.95 12.30 -13.64
C GLN A 33 18.53 11.83 -13.28
N GLN A 34 18.26 11.53 -12.00
CA GLN A 34 16.96 11.06 -11.56
C GLN A 34 15.92 12.20 -11.55
N PRO A 35 14.65 11.89 -11.82
CA PRO A 35 13.58 12.87 -11.76
C PRO A 35 13.38 13.33 -10.31
N HIS A 36 12.92 14.57 -10.15
CA HIS A 36 12.38 15.02 -8.88
C HIS A 36 11.00 14.41 -8.65
N PHE A 37 10.76 13.95 -7.42
CA PHE A 37 9.45 13.49 -6.95
C PHE A 37 9.34 13.73 -5.45
N ARG A 38 8.10 13.81 -4.95
CA ARG A 38 7.85 13.93 -3.51
C ARG A 38 8.25 12.63 -2.81
N PRO A 39 9.02 12.68 -1.71
CA PRO A 39 9.36 11.48 -0.95
C PRO A 39 8.13 10.64 -0.61
N VAL A 40 8.23 9.32 -0.84
CA VAL A 40 7.12 8.38 -0.66
C VAL A 40 7.61 7.11 -0.01
N THR A 41 6.90 6.63 1.02
CA THR A 41 7.21 5.34 1.65
C THR A 41 6.86 4.20 0.71
N ARG A 42 7.63 3.11 0.74
CA ARG A 42 7.35 1.88 -0.01
C ARG A 42 5.92 1.40 0.23
N ARG A 43 5.48 1.36 1.49
CA ARG A 43 4.14 0.91 1.89
C ARG A 43 3.03 1.76 1.29
N ALA A 44 3.14 3.09 1.33
CA ALA A 44 2.14 3.98 0.72
C ALA A 44 2.07 3.80 -0.80
N LEU A 45 3.21 3.70 -1.47
CA LEU A 45 3.27 3.48 -2.91
C LEU A 45 2.65 2.11 -3.28
N MET A 46 3.00 1.05 -2.55
CA MET A 46 2.44 -0.28 -2.80
C MET A 46 0.95 -0.37 -2.47
N ALA A 47 0.47 0.31 -1.43
CA ALA A 47 -0.96 0.42 -1.16
C ALA A 47 -1.69 1.10 -2.32
N ALA A 48 -1.12 2.19 -2.86
CA ALA A 48 -1.69 2.87 -4.02
C ALA A 48 -1.68 1.99 -5.28
N VAL A 49 -0.57 1.31 -5.57
CA VAL A 49 -0.48 0.37 -6.69
C VAL A 49 -1.48 -0.78 -6.56
N ASN A 50 -1.66 -1.34 -5.37
CA ASN A 50 -2.65 -2.42 -5.16
C ASN A 50 -4.08 -1.93 -5.39
N THR A 51 -4.41 -0.71 -4.93
CA THR A 51 -5.73 -0.10 -5.16
C THR A 51 -5.95 0.22 -6.63
N ALA A 52 -5.00 0.88 -7.29
CA ALA A 52 -5.10 1.34 -8.68
C ALA A 52 -4.66 0.30 -9.72
N GLY A 53 -4.27 -0.92 -9.31
CA GLY A 53 -3.56 -1.87 -10.16
C GLY A 53 -4.30 -2.23 -11.45
N LYS A 54 -5.64 -2.38 -11.38
CA LYS A 54 -6.46 -2.62 -12.58
C LYS A 54 -6.41 -1.44 -13.56
N ALA A 55 -6.55 -0.21 -13.06
CA ALA A 55 -6.47 1.00 -13.88
C ALA A 55 -5.07 1.21 -14.48
N LEU A 56 -4.02 0.78 -13.77
CA LEU A 56 -2.65 0.77 -14.26
C LEU A 56 -2.34 -0.39 -15.22
N GLY A 57 -3.30 -1.29 -15.50
CA GLY A 57 -3.08 -2.44 -16.37
C GLY A 57 -2.16 -3.52 -15.79
N LEU A 58 -2.01 -3.55 -14.46
CA LEU A 58 -1.17 -4.48 -13.71
C LEU A 58 -1.95 -5.74 -13.30
N ARG A 59 -1.31 -6.89 -13.49
CA ARG A 59 -1.79 -8.17 -12.94
C ARG A 59 -1.21 -8.38 -11.52
N PRO A 60 -1.88 -9.13 -10.64
CA PRO A 60 -1.39 -9.37 -9.26
C PRO A 60 0.06 -9.90 -9.20
N ALA A 61 0.43 -10.83 -10.10
CA ALA A 61 1.79 -11.35 -10.16
C ALA A 61 2.84 -10.29 -10.55
N THR A 62 2.48 -9.33 -11.40
CA THR A 62 3.35 -8.21 -11.77
C THR A 62 3.54 -7.24 -10.61
N VAL A 63 2.50 -7.01 -9.81
CA VAL A 63 2.59 -6.20 -8.58
C VAL A 63 3.58 -6.82 -7.57
N VAL A 64 3.61 -8.16 -7.45
CA VAL A 64 4.60 -8.85 -6.60
C VAL A 64 6.04 -8.62 -7.09
N VAL A 65 6.28 -8.60 -8.39
CA VAL A 65 7.60 -8.28 -8.94
C VAL A 65 7.97 -6.81 -8.70
N LEU A 66 7.02 -5.88 -8.84
CA LEU A 66 7.25 -4.48 -8.52
C LEU A 66 7.60 -4.29 -7.03
N ASP A 67 6.90 -5.00 -6.15
CA ASP A 67 7.19 -5.06 -4.72
C ASP A 67 8.60 -5.61 -4.47
N ALA A 68 9.00 -6.67 -5.17
CA ALA A 68 10.36 -7.20 -5.07
C ALA A 68 11.43 -6.18 -5.49
N LEU A 69 11.22 -5.43 -6.58
CA LEU A 69 12.15 -4.39 -7.03
C LEU A 69 12.29 -3.26 -6.02
N LEU A 70 11.17 -2.71 -5.54
CA LEU A 70 11.16 -1.66 -4.53
C LEU A 70 11.83 -2.11 -3.22
N SER A 71 11.92 -3.42 -2.95
CA SER A 71 12.49 -3.95 -1.71
C SER A 71 14.02 -3.99 -1.74
N CYS A 72 14.59 -3.81 -2.93
CA CYS A 72 16.02 -3.67 -3.14
C CYS A 72 16.51 -2.24 -2.87
N LEU A 73 15.61 -1.27 -2.70
CA LEU A 73 15.96 0.08 -2.32
C LEU A 73 16.20 0.17 -0.80
N PRO A 74 17.05 1.10 -0.33
CA PRO A 74 17.25 1.35 1.10
C PRO A 74 16.03 2.07 1.69
N CYS A 75 14.95 1.33 1.91
CA CYS A 75 13.67 1.84 2.41
C CYS A 75 13.50 1.71 3.93
N ASN A 76 14.54 1.34 4.66
CA ASN A 76 14.54 1.25 6.12
C ASN A 76 15.73 2.03 6.67
N ASP A 77 15.51 2.75 7.76
CA ASP A 77 16.57 3.42 8.51
C ASP A 77 17.44 2.37 9.20
N ALA A 78 18.76 2.45 8.99
CA ALA A 78 19.70 1.43 9.47
C ALA A 78 19.83 1.39 11.01
N LYS A 79 19.49 2.48 11.72
CA LYS A 79 19.62 2.59 13.18
C LYS A 79 18.35 2.20 13.89
N THR A 80 17.21 2.68 13.37
CA THR A 80 15.90 2.53 14.03
C THR A 80 15.09 1.37 13.46
N GLY A 81 15.43 0.87 12.27
CA GLY A 81 14.64 -0.12 11.54
C GLY A 81 13.30 0.41 11.03
N ALA A 82 13.00 1.70 11.25
CA ALA A 82 11.78 2.34 10.81
C ALA A 82 11.75 2.48 9.28
N GLU A 83 10.56 2.49 8.70
CA GLU A 83 10.37 2.71 7.26
C GLU A 83 10.84 4.12 6.89
N ALA A 84 11.88 4.19 6.05
CA ALA A 84 12.40 5.43 5.50
C ALA A 84 11.73 5.69 4.12
N PRO A 85 11.39 6.94 3.80
CA PRO A 85 10.81 7.27 2.51
C PRO A 85 11.85 7.10 1.40
N ILE A 86 11.38 6.66 0.23
CA ILE A 86 12.15 6.72 -1.01
C ILE A 86 12.25 8.20 -1.38
N THR A 87 13.49 8.71 -1.48
CA THR A 87 13.77 10.10 -1.84
C THR A 87 14.48 10.18 -3.20
N PRO A 88 14.49 11.35 -3.87
CA PRO A 88 15.27 11.53 -5.10
C PRO A 88 16.79 11.36 -4.90
N LEU A 89 17.27 11.35 -3.66
CA LEU A 89 18.69 11.27 -3.30
C LEU A 89 19.21 9.83 -3.22
N ILE A 90 18.34 8.82 -3.23
CA ILE A 90 18.76 7.43 -3.26
C ILE A 90 18.88 6.93 -4.70
N LEU A 91 19.79 5.99 -4.95
CA LEU A 91 19.89 5.35 -6.27
C LEU A 91 18.64 4.51 -6.55
N LEU A 92 17.91 4.83 -7.62
CA LEU A 92 16.67 4.15 -8.02
C LEU A 92 16.89 2.98 -8.98
N THR A 93 18.13 2.74 -9.40
CA THR A 93 18.47 1.63 -10.30
C THR A 93 18.82 0.37 -9.51
N VAL A 94 17.99 -0.66 -9.66
CA VAL A 94 18.15 -1.97 -9.01
C VAL A 94 19.09 -2.84 -9.83
N PHE A 95 20.20 -3.24 -9.24
CA PHE A 95 21.21 -4.12 -9.84
C PHE A 95 21.22 -5.54 -9.26
N ALA A 96 20.17 -5.93 -8.53
CA ALA A 96 20.03 -7.28 -7.97
C ALA A 96 19.98 -8.35 -9.08
N CYS A 97 20.57 -9.53 -8.80
CA CYS A 97 20.51 -10.66 -9.71
C CYS A 97 19.08 -11.23 -9.80
N ASN A 98 18.79 -11.95 -10.88
CA ASN A 98 17.46 -12.52 -11.08
C ASN A 98 17.07 -13.49 -9.97
N ASP A 99 18.00 -14.29 -9.43
CA ASP A 99 17.70 -15.22 -8.34
C ASP A 99 17.26 -14.49 -7.06
N THR A 100 17.91 -13.37 -6.74
CA THR A 100 17.50 -12.49 -5.62
C THR A 100 16.12 -11.92 -5.86
N LEU A 101 15.83 -11.47 -7.09
CA LEU A 101 14.51 -10.93 -7.43
C LEU A 101 13.42 -12.02 -7.40
N CYS A 102 13.71 -13.23 -7.90
CA CYS A 102 12.82 -14.38 -7.84
C CYS A 102 12.49 -14.74 -6.39
N PHE A 103 13.51 -14.81 -5.52
CA PHE A 103 13.33 -15.07 -4.08
C PHE A 103 12.42 -14.01 -3.43
N ARG A 104 12.71 -12.73 -3.65
CA ARG A 104 11.90 -11.61 -3.13
C ARG A 104 10.48 -11.59 -3.70
N ALA A 105 10.30 -12.01 -4.95
CA ALA A 105 9.01 -12.14 -5.61
C ALA A 105 8.30 -13.47 -5.27
N LYS A 106 8.52 -14.02 -4.08
CA LYS A 106 7.84 -15.24 -3.56
C LYS A 106 8.12 -16.50 -4.38
N GLY A 107 9.34 -16.63 -4.91
CA GLY A 107 9.80 -17.86 -5.57
C GLY A 107 9.32 -18.07 -7.00
N ILE A 108 8.97 -17.00 -7.73
CA ILE A 108 8.65 -17.13 -9.15
C ILE A 108 9.87 -17.62 -9.95
N THR A 109 9.64 -18.28 -11.07
CA THR A 109 10.71 -18.71 -11.97
C THR A 109 11.35 -17.53 -12.69
N GLY A 110 12.63 -17.66 -13.10
CA GLY A 110 13.31 -16.62 -13.89
C GLY A 110 12.59 -16.29 -15.20
N ARG A 111 11.87 -17.25 -15.82
CA ARG A 111 11.03 -17.00 -17.00
C ARG A 111 9.85 -16.09 -16.67
N GLN A 112 9.15 -16.35 -15.57
CA GLN A 112 8.05 -15.49 -15.11
C GLN A 112 8.54 -14.10 -14.74
N LEU A 113 9.70 -14.00 -14.06
CA LEU A 113 10.32 -12.72 -13.73
C LEU A 113 10.54 -11.87 -14.98
N ARG A 114 11.20 -12.41 -16.03
CA ARG A 114 11.45 -11.68 -17.28
C ARG A 114 10.17 -11.18 -17.94
N ARG A 115 9.14 -12.03 -18.03
CA ARG A 115 7.81 -11.66 -18.56
C ARG A 115 7.17 -10.51 -17.77
N HIS A 116 7.32 -10.51 -16.45
CA HIS A 116 6.77 -9.44 -15.61
C HIS A 116 7.59 -8.15 -15.72
N LEU A 117 8.91 -8.23 -15.90
CA LEU A 117 9.76 -7.06 -16.16
C LEU A 117 9.41 -6.42 -17.51
N GLU A 118 9.25 -7.21 -18.56
CA GLU A 118 8.77 -6.73 -19.88
C GLU A 118 7.42 -6.01 -19.72
N ARG A 119 6.48 -6.59 -18.96
CA ARG A 119 5.19 -5.95 -18.71
C ARG A 119 5.30 -4.62 -17.96
N LEU A 120 6.21 -4.51 -16.99
CA LEU A 120 6.44 -3.25 -16.26
C LEU A 120 7.06 -2.17 -17.16
N GLU A 121 7.91 -2.58 -18.09
CA GLU A 121 8.54 -1.72 -19.09
C GLU A 121 7.53 -1.22 -20.13
N GLU A 122 6.66 -2.10 -20.65
CA GLU A 122 5.53 -1.73 -21.51
C GLU A 122 4.61 -0.69 -20.87
N LEU A 123 4.38 -0.80 -19.56
CA LEU A 123 3.57 0.12 -18.78
C LEU A 123 4.31 1.42 -18.38
N LYS A 124 5.57 1.57 -18.81
CA LYS A 124 6.45 2.71 -18.50
C LYS A 124 6.60 2.94 -16.99
N LEU A 125 6.60 1.86 -16.21
CA LEU A 125 6.85 1.91 -14.76
C LEU A 125 8.32 1.68 -14.44
N ILE A 126 9.04 0.96 -15.31
CA ILE A 126 10.49 0.77 -15.19
C ILE A 126 11.16 1.03 -16.53
N GLN A 127 12.47 1.26 -16.49
CA GLN A 127 13.32 1.33 -17.68
C GLN A 127 14.55 0.43 -17.48
N ARG A 128 15.04 -0.21 -18.55
CA ARG A 128 16.31 -0.93 -18.50
C ARG A 128 17.48 0.01 -18.77
N ARG A 129 18.49 -0.06 -17.91
CA ARG A 129 19.79 0.60 -18.04
C ARG A 129 20.81 -0.50 -18.32
N ASP A 130 20.85 -0.96 -19.56
CA ASP A 130 21.67 -2.10 -19.93
C ASP A 130 23.14 -1.71 -20.11
N SER A 131 24.05 -2.56 -19.65
CA SER A 131 25.46 -2.49 -20.00
C SER A 131 25.71 -3.15 -21.35
N ALA A 132 26.87 -2.90 -21.97
CA ALA A 132 27.25 -3.55 -23.24
C ALA A 132 27.17 -5.10 -23.17
N ASN A 133 27.39 -5.68 -21.98
CA ASN A 133 27.35 -7.12 -21.76
C ASN A 133 25.99 -7.63 -21.23
N GLY A 134 24.97 -6.76 -21.11
CA GLY A 134 23.66 -7.11 -20.55
C GLY A 134 23.68 -7.48 -19.05
N LYS A 135 24.80 -7.25 -18.35
CA LYS A 135 24.94 -7.50 -16.92
C LYS A 135 24.46 -6.31 -16.10
N ARG A 136 23.97 -6.58 -14.88
CA ARG A 136 23.58 -5.57 -13.89
C ARG A 136 24.67 -5.44 -12.83
N PHE A 137 25.16 -4.22 -12.60
CA PHE A 137 26.20 -3.95 -11.61
C PHE A 137 26.23 -2.47 -11.24
N PRO A 138 26.65 -2.14 -10.00
CA PRO A 138 26.87 -0.75 -9.59
C PRO A 138 28.16 -0.20 -10.18
N LEU A 139 28.18 1.10 -10.44
CA LEU A 139 29.39 1.87 -10.71
C LEU A 139 29.90 2.46 -9.40
N MET A 140 31.19 2.26 -9.12
CA MET A 140 31.83 2.75 -7.92
C MET A 140 32.88 3.82 -8.24
N ARG A 141 32.93 4.86 -7.41
CA ARG A 141 33.99 5.87 -7.40
C ARG A 141 34.40 6.11 -5.95
N GLN A 142 35.68 5.96 -5.64
CA GLN A 142 36.21 6.08 -4.27
C GLN A 142 35.43 5.23 -3.24
N GLY A 143 35.08 3.99 -3.61
CA GLY A 143 34.32 3.06 -2.76
C GLY A 143 32.84 3.40 -2.56
N LYS A 144 32.33 4.47 -3.17
CA LYS A 144 30.91 4.86 -3.13
C LYS A 144 30.21 4.52 -4.44
N VAL A 145 28.97 4.05 -4.34
CA VAL A 145 28.13 3.81 -5.52
C VAL A 145 27.71 5.16 -6.09
N ILE A 146 28.07 5.43 -7.35
CA ILE A 146 27.73 6.67 -8.07
C ILE A 146 26.64 6.48 -9.13
N GLY A 147 26.32 5.22 -9.45
CA GLY A 147 25.28 4.86 -10.40
C GLY A 147 25.19 3.35 -10.58
N ALA A 148 24.34 2.87 -11.47
CA ALA A 148 24.25 1.46 -11.80
C ALA A 148 23.71 1.19 -13.21
N PHE A 149 24.10 0.04 -13.75
CA PHE A 149 23.38 -0.65 -14.83
C PHE A 149 22.40 -1.65 -14.21
N GLY A 150 21.15 -1.64 -14.65
CA GLY A 150 20.09 -2.44 -14.03
C GLY A 150 18.67 -2.04 -14.42
N LEU A 151 17.74 -2.21 -13.49
CA LEU A 151 16.33 -1.86 -13.64
C LEU A 151 16.06 -0.53 -12.94
N ASP A 152 15.82 0.52 -13.72
CA ASP A 152 15.60 1.88 -13.26
C ASP A 152 14.12 2.10 -12.91
N LEU A 153 13.88 2.45 -11.64
CA LEU A 153 12.55 2.73 -11.10
C LEU A 153 12.14 4.20 -11.22
N SER A 154 13.00 5.07 -11.76
CA SER A 154 12.72 6.49 -11.96
C SER A 154 11.35 6.78 -12.61
N PRO A 155 10.89 6.05 -13.65
CA PRO A 155 9.57 6.29 -14.24
C PRO A 155 8.40 6.07 -13.26
N LEU A 156 8.47 5.03 -12.42
CA LEU A 156 7.48 4.77 -11.38
C LEU A 156 7.45 5.91 -10.35
N LEU A 157 8.62 6.35 -9.87
CA LEU A 157 8.72 7.34 -8.81
C LEU A 157 8.33 8.74 -9.30
N ALA A 158 8.65 9.09 -10.55
CA ALA A 158 8.17 10.32 -11.19
C ALA A 158 6.63 10.38 -11.24
N ARG A 159 5.98 9.22 -11.42
CA ARG A 159 4.51 9.08 -11.47
C ARG A 159 3.88 8.75 -10.11
N SER A 160 4.65 8.76 -9.02
CA SER A 160 4.14 8.37 -7.70
C SER A 160 2.94 9.22 -7.25
N ALA A 161 2.95 10.53 -7.52
CA ALA A 161 1.83 11.42 -7.19
C ALA A 161 0.56 11.08 -8.00
N GLU A 162 0.70 10.82 -9.31
CA GLU A 162 -0.40 10.38 -10.19
C GLU A 162 -1.03 9.07 -9.67
N ILE A 163 -0.20 8.09 -9.32
CA ILE A 163 -0.63 6.79 -8.81
C ILE A 163 -1.36 6.93 -7.46
N LEU A 164 -0.87 7.80 -6.56
CA LEU A 164 -1.52 8.08 -5.29
C LEU A 164 -2.90 8.72 -5.48
N THR A 165 -3.01 9.70 -6.38
CA THR A 165 -4.29 10.35 -6.71
C THR A 165 -5.26 9.36 -7.34
N LEU A 166 -4.80 8.53 -8.28
CA LEU A 166 -5.61 7.50 -8.90
C LEU A 166 -6.14 6.49 -7.87
N ALA A 167 -5.28 6.07 -6.95
CA ALA A 167 -5.67 5.18 -5.86
C ALA A 167 -6.71 5.83 -4.93
N GLN A 168 -6.57 7.12 -4.63
CA GLN A 168 -7.56 7.82 -3.83
C GLN A 168 -8.92 7.85 -4.53
N LYS A 169 -8.95 8.25 -5.81
CA LYS A 169 -10.17 8.25 -6.62
C LYS A 169 -10.85 6.88 -6.64
N THR A 170 -10.08 5.80 -6.80
CA THR A 170 -10.63 4.43 -6.77
C THR A 170 -11.22 4.05 -5.41
N ARG A 171 -10.67 4.55 -4.29
CA ARG A 171 -11.28 4.34 -2.96
C ARG A 171 -12.58 5.10 -2.82
N ASP A 172 -12.58 6.36 -3.24
CA ASP A 172 -13.77 7.23 -3.16
C ASP A 172 -14.93 6.63 -3.97
N GLU A 173 -14.67 6.16 -5.20
CA GLU A 173 -15.67 5.46 -6.04
C GLU A 173 -16.17 4.17 -5.38
N ALA A 174 -15.28 3.41 -4.74
CA ALA A 174 -15.67 2.16 -4.06
C ALA A 174 -16.51 2.42 -2.80
N ASP A 175 -16.22 3.48 -2.07
CA ASP A 175 -16.96 3.89 -0.88
C ASP A 175 -18.32 4.49 -1.25
N GLU A 176 -18.40 5.31 -2.31
CA GLU A 176 -19.66 5.79 -2.89
C GLU A 176 -20.54 4.61 -3.32
N LEU A 177 -19.98 3.66 -4.08
CA LEU A 177 -20.72 2.48 -4.50
C LEU A 177 -21.19 1.64 -3.30
N ARG A 178 -20.39 1.54 -2.23
CA ARG A 178 -20.80 0.86 -1.00
C ARG A 178 -22.00 1.55 -0.35
N GLY A 179 -21.98 2.88 -0.26
CA GLY A 179 -23.10 3.68 0.25
C GLY A 179 -24.37 3.49 -0.59
N MET A 180 -24.25 3.55 -1.91
CA MET A 180 -25.37 3.30 -2.83
C MET A 180 -25.93 1.89 -2.68
N LYS A 181 -25.07 0.86 -2.56
CA LYS A 181 -25.51 -0.52 -2.32
C LYS A 181 -26.31 -0.66 -1.01
N ALA A 182 -25.87 0.01 0.06
CA ALA A 182 -26.61 0.05 1.31
C ALA A 182 -27.97 0.74 1.16
N CYS A 183 -28.02 1.86 0.43
CA CYS A 183 -29.27 2.56 0.10
C CYS A 183 -30.23 1.67 -0.71
N ILE A 184 -29.75 1.02 -1.77
CA ILE A 184 -30.54 0.07 -2.58
C ILE A 184 -31.09 -1.05 -1.70
N GLN A 185 -30.27 -1.62 -0.81
CA GLN A 185 -30.72 -2.68 0.09
C GLN A 185 -31.81 -2.20 1.06
N LYS A 186 -31.71 -0.97 1.57
CA LYS A 186 -32.74 -0.34 2.41
C LYS A 186 -34.03 -0.13 1.63
N LEU A 187 -33.96 0.52 0.47
CA LEU A 187 -35.13 0.80 -0.39
C LEU A 187 -35.81 -0.48 -0.86
N ARG A 188 -35.03 -1.48 -1.28
CA ARG A 188 -35.52 -2.81 -1.64
C ARG A 188 -36.36 -3.42 -0.51
N ASN A 189 -35.86 -3.36 0.72
CA ASN A 189 -36.59 -3.92 1.87
C ASN A 189 -37.89 -3.14 2.16
N ALA A 190 -37.90 -1.82 1.96
CA ALA A 190 -39.13 -1.03 2.05
C ALA A 190 -40.13 -1.43 0.96
N CYS A 191 -39.68 -1.57 -0.30
CA CYS A 191 -40.54 -1.96 -1.41
C CYS A 191 -41.17 -3.36 -1.22
N LEU A 192 -40.41 -4.32 -0.66
CA LEU A 192 -40.93 -5.66 -0.36
C LEU A 192 -42.02 -5.70 0.71
N GLY A 193 -42.18 -4.63 1.50
CA GLY A 193 -43.27 -4.49 2.46
C GLY A 193 -44.58 -3.98 1.86
N LEU A 194 -44.59 -3.66 0.57
CA LEU A 194 -45.73 -3.07 -0.14
C LEU A 194 -46.51 -4.13 -0.93
N ASN A 195 -47.77 -3.84 -1.23
CA ASN A 195 -48.55 -4.62 -2.18
C ASN A 195 -48.27 -4.16 -3.61
N LEU A 196 -47.34 -4.84 -4.28
CA LEU A 196 -46.84 -4.48 -5.62
C LEU A 196 -47.37 -5.45 -6.68
N ALA A 197 -47.52 -4.95 -7.91
CA ALA A 197 -47.80 -5.80 -9.08
C ALA A 197 -46.62 -6.77 -9.35
N GLU A 198 -46.94 -7.94 -9.91
CA GLU A 198 -45.99 -9.04 -10.15
C GLU A 198 -44.70 -8.59 -10.88
N ASP A 199 -44.83 -7.81 -11.96
CA ASP A 199 -43.69 -7.32 -12.73
C ASP A 199 -42.75 -6.41 -11.90
N THR A 200 -43.33 -5.65 -10.97
CA THR A 200 -42.58 -4.74 -10.10
C THR A 200 -41.88 -5.51 -8.99
N LEU A 201 -42.54 -6.53 -8.42
CA LEU A 201 -41.94 -7.45 -7.46
C LEU A 201 -40.75 -8.18 -8.08
N CYS A 202 -40.90 -8.72 -9.29
CA CYS A 202 -39.82 -9.39 -10.01
C CYS A 202 -38.58 -8.47 -10.18
N PHE A 203 -38.79 -7.20 -10.52
CA PHE A 203 -37.71 -6.21 -10.56
C PHE A 203 -37.04 -6.03 -9.18
N VAL A 204 -37.82 -5.76 -8.12
CA VAL A 204 -37.32 -5.52 -6.75
C VAL A 204 -36.51 -6.72 -6.25
N GLU A 205 -36.98 -7.95 -6.52
CA GLU A 205 -36.25 -9.17 -6.15
C GLU A 205 -34.94 -9.32 -6.93
N SER A 206 -34.97 -9.03 -8.23
CA SER A 206 -33.79 -9.12 -9.11
C SER A 206 -32.64 -8.19 -8.69
N THR A 207 -32.93 -7.07 -8.02
CA THR A 207 -31.90 -6.10 -7.57
C THR A 207 -30.84 -6.76 -6.68
N ARG A 208 -31.21 -7.72 -5.82
CA ARG A 208 -30.25 -8.43 -4.95
C ARG A 208 -29.23 -9.22 -5.77
N ALA A 209 -29.69 -9.90 -6.82
CA ALA A 209 -28.82 -10.66 -7.71
C ALA A 209 -27.86 -9.75 -8.49
N LEU A 210 -28.34 -8.57 -8.88
CA LEU A 210 -27.53 -7.55 -9.55
C LEU A 210 -26.45 -6.98 -8.62
N LEU A 211 -26.80 -6.64 -7.37
CA LEU A 211 -25.85 -6.08 -6.38
C LEU A 211 -24.66 -6.99 -6.06
N ARG A 212 -24.85 -8.31 -6.14
CA ARG A 212 -23.82 -9.33 -5.90
C ARG A 212 -22.80 -9.46 -7.03
N ARG A 213 -23.12 -8.98 -8.23
CA ARG A 213 -22.19 -9.05 -9.37
C ARG A 213 -21.02 -8.08 -9.14
N ALA A 214 -19.81 -8.53 -9.45
CA ALA A 214 -18.58 -7.76 -9.27
C ALA A 214 -18.43 -6.53 -10.21
N GLY A 215 -19.43 -6.24 -11.05
CA GLY A 215 -19.38 -5.22 -12.10
C GLY A 215 -20.46 -4.14 -12.01
N VAL A 216 -21.15 -3.99 -10.88
CA VAL A 216 -22.14 -2.91 -10.73
C VAL A 216 -21.43 -1.56 -10.79
N THR A 217 -21.83 -0.72 -11.74
CA THR A 217 -21.30 0.64 -11.90
C THR A 217 -22.10 1.65 -11.06
N LEU A 218 -21.51 2.82 -10.80
CA LEU A 218 -22.21 3.91 -10.11
C LEU A 218 -23.51 4.31 -10.83
N LEU A 219 -23.49 4.40 -12.16
CA LEU A 219 -24.69 4.70 -12.97
C LEU A 219 -25.79 3.64 -12.80
N GLN A 220 -25.42 2.36 -12.79
CA GLN A 220 -26.38 1.28 -12.56
C GLN A 220 -26.97 1.36 -11.14
N ALA A 221 -26.14 1.65 -10.14
CA ALA A 221 -26.58 1.82 -8.76
C ALA A 221 -27.53 3.01 -8.62
N GLN A 222 -27.22 4.16 -9.22
CA GLN A 222 -28.09 5.35 -9.25
C GLN A 222 -29.45 5.04 -9.90
N SER A 223 -29.45 4.40 -11.06
CA SER A 223 -30.70 4.01 -11.75
C SER A 223 -31.57 3.08 -10.88
N MET A 224 -30.96 2.14 -10.15
CA MET A 224 -31.67 1.29 -9.20
C MET A 224 -32.27 2.09 -8.04
N ILE A 225 -31.51 3.03 -7.48
CA ILE A 225 -32.00 3.91 -6.40
C ILE A 225 -33.22 4.68 -6.90
N THR A 226 -33.12 5.38 -8.04
CA THR A 226 -34.23 6.17 -8.61
C THR A 226 -35.47 5.32 -8.79
N ARG A 227 -35.36 4.16 -9.44
CA ARG A 227 -36.50 3.28 -9.71
C ARG A 227 -37.11 2.70 -8.43
N LEU A 228 -36.30 2.32 -7.44
CA LEU A 228 -36.83 1.84 -6.15
C LEU A 228 -37.51 2.97 -5.36
N THR A 229 -36.97 4.19 -5.42
CA THR A 229 -37.60 5.36 -4.81
C THR A 229 -38.94 5.66 -5.45
N GLU A 230 -39.05 5.62 -6.77
CA GLU A 230 -40.33 5.80 -7.49
C GLU A 230 -41.38 4.78 -7.05
N ILE A 231 -40.99 3.49 -6.93
CA ILE A 231 -41.88 2.42 -6.46
C ILE A 231 -42.35 2.70 -5.01
N ALA A 232 -41.43 3.08 -4.13
CA ALA A 232 -41.75 3.38 -2.73
C ALA A 232 -42.65 4.62 -2.57
N CYS A 233 -42.48 5.64 -3.43
CA CYS A 233 -43.31 6.84 -3.43
C CYS A 233 -44.70 6.60 -4.04
N ALA A 234 -44.81 5.81 -5.12
CA ALA A 234 -46.09 5.51 -5.77
C ALA A 234 -47.06 4.74 -4.87
N SER A 235 -46.53 3.99 -3.90
CA SER A 235 -47.31 3.29 -2.88
C SER A 235 -47.63 4.12 -1.64
N ALA A 236 -47.03 5.30 -1.49
CA ALA A 236 -47.37 6.20 -0.39
C ALA A 236 -48.77 6.77 -0.67
N PRO A 237 -49.74 6.65 0.25
CA PRO A 237 -51.05 7.26 0.06
C PRO A 237 -50.87 8.78 -0.12
N LEU A 238 -51.52 9.34 -1.15
CA LEU A 238 -51.69 10.78 -1.32
C LEU A 238 -52.50 11.35 -0.15
N SER A 239 -51.87 11.55 1.00
CA SER A 239 -52.42 12.36 2.07
C SER A 239 -52.03 13.82 1.81
N VAL A 240 -52.73 14.47 0.88
CA VAL A 240 -52.95 15.91 1.00
C VAL A 240 -54.17 16.05 1.89
N ASP A 241 -53.95 16.08 3.20
CA ASP A 241 -54.96 16.62 4.11
C ASP A 241 -54.25 17.35 5.26
N ASN A 242 -54.51 18.67 5.29
CA ASN A 242 -54.23 19.53 6.42
C ASN A 242 -55.19 19.15 7.54
N SER A 243 -54.74 18.43 8.56
CA SER A 243 -55.31 18.59 9.90
C SER A 243 -54.29 18.17 10.96
N ALA A 244 -54.03 19.13 11.85
CA ALA A 244 -53.33 18.90 13.09
C ALA A 244 -54.11 17.92 13.95
N VAL A 245 -53.48 16.84 14.40
CA VAL A 245 -53.79 16.18 15.67
C VAL A 245 -52.51 15.61 16.26
N GLU A 246 -52.31 15.93 17.53
CA GLU A 246 -51.23 15.55 18.42
C GLU A 246 -51.27 14.06 18.81
N ASN A 247 -50.13 13.58 19.34
CA ASN A 247 -49.95 12.36 20.15
C ASN A 247 -50.07 11.03 19.38
N GLU A 248 -49.23 10.03 19.57
CA GLU A 248 -48.67 9.51 20.82
C GLU A 248 -47.41 8.68 20.50
N LEU A 249 -46.35 8.89 21.27
CA LEU A 249 -45.08 8.18 21.14
C LEU A 249 -45.13 6.91 22.00
N GLU A 250 -45.68 5.82 21.48
CA GLU A 250 -45.54 4.51 22.11
C GLU A 250 -44.19 3.88 21.71
N MET A 251 -43.21 4.01 22.61
CA MET A 251 -41.96 3.23 22.57
C MET A 251 -42.26 1.77 22.97
N GLU A 252 -42.64 0.93 22.01
CA GLU A 252 -42.46 -0.51 22.18
C GLU A 252 -41.00 -0.90 21.95
N THR A 253 -40.26 -1.00 23.06
CA THR A 253 -38.93 -1.63 23.11
C THR A 253 -39.06 -3.14 22.95
N LYS A 254 -39.21 -3.63 21.73
CA LYS A 254 -38.82 -5.01 21.38
C LYS A 254 -37.41 -4.98 20.82
N ALA A 255 -36.45 -5.36 21.66
CA ALA A 255 -35.09 -5.65 21.25
C ALA A 255 -35.11 -6.75 20.17
N LYS A 256 -35.09 -6.31 18.91
CA LYS A 256 -34.97 -7.19 17.77
C LYS A 256 -33.53 -7.64 17.74
N GLU A 257 -33.28 -8.92 18.04
CA GLU A 257 -31.99 -9.57 17.81
C GLU A 257 -31.49 -9.16 16.42
N THR A 258 -30.40 -8.39 16.39
CA THR A 258 -29.76 -7.97 15.15
C THR A 258 -29.14 -9.20 14.51
N THR A 259 -29.86 -9.83 13.57
CA THR A 259 -29.28 -10.88 12.75
C THR A 259 -28.25 -10.25 11.82
N ALA A 260 -26.99 -10.36 12.21
CA ALA A 260 -25.84 -10.08 11.35
C ALA A 260 -25.79 -11.13 10.23
N ALA A 261 -26.63 -10.98 9.21
CA ALA A 261 -26.66 -11.84 8.04
C ALA A 261 -25.84 -11.19 6.90
N ASP A 262 -24.51 -11.29 7.01
CA ASP A 262 -23.60 -11.04 5.90
C ASP A 262 -22.72 -12.28 5.66
N GLY A 263 -22.93 -12.93 4.52
CA GLY A 263 -22.03 -13.95 3.95
C GLY A 263 -21.96 -15.31 4.67
N GLN A 264 -21.84 -16.39 3.89
CA GLN A 264 -21.58 -17.77 4.33
C GLN A 264 -20.17 -17.97 4.95
N ASN A 265 -19.58 -16.93 5.52
CA ASN A 265 -18.33 -17.01 6.28
C ASN A 265 -18.34 -15.92 7.37
N VAL A 266 -19.05 -16.22 8.46
CA VAL A 266 -18.97 -15.48 9.73
C VAL A 266 -17.52 -15.44 10.20
N ARG A 267 -16.91 -14.25 10.26
CA ARG A 267 -15.64 -14.03 10.98
C ARG A 267 -15.64 -12.71 11.74
N HIS A 268 -16.07 -12.76 13.00
CA HIS A 268 -15.30 -12.25 14.14
C HIS A 268 -15.85 -12.89 15.44
N LYS A 269 -15.35 -14.07 15.80
CA LYS A 269 -15.21 -14.40 17.22
C LYS A 269 -13.82 -13.93 17.58
N GLU A 270 -13.73 -12.78 18.25
CA GLU A 270 -12.51 -12.49 18.99
C GLU A 270 -12.34 -13.65 19.98
N THR A 271 -11.28 -14.43 19.82
CA THR A 271 -10.88 -15.32 20.91
C THR A 271 -10.64 -14.42 22.11
N PRO A 272 -11.14 -14.76 23.32
CA PRO A 272 -10.74 -14.03 24.52
C PRO A 272 -9.22 -13.92 24.49
N LYS A 273 -8.68 -12.72 24.65
CA LYS A 273 -7.23 -12.49 24.64
C LYS A 273 -6.60 -13.51 25.56
N SER A 274 -6.02 -14.57 24.99
CA SER A 274 -5.23 -15.49 25.78
C SER A 274 -3.98 -14.71 26.12
N TYR A 275 -4.01 -14.02 27.26
CA TYR A 275 -2.80 -13.63 27.97
C TYR A 275 -2.12 -14.93 28.41
N THR A 276 -1.56 -15.67 27.47
CA THR A 276 -0.49 -16.60 27.76
C THR A 276 0.75 -15.74 27.98
N LYS A 277 0.78 -15.04 29.12
CA LYS A 277 2.06 -14.91 29.82
C LYS A 277 2.52 -16.36 29.98
N LYS A 278 3.49 -16.78 29.19
CA LYS A 278 4.30 -17.94 29.54
C LYS A 278 4.99 -17.58 30.84
N THR A 279 4.32 -17.82 31.96
CA THR A 279 4.95 -17.90 33.26
C THR A 279 5.88 -19.09 33.17
N PHE A 280 7.13 -18.84 32.79
CA PHE A 280 8.20 -19.75 33.11
C PHE A 280 8.26 -19.77 34.63
N GLY A 281 7.72 -20.83 35.24
CA GLY A 281 7.71 -21.03 36.70
C GLY A 281 9.09 -21.36 37.27
N LEU A 282 10.16 -21.24 36.47
CA LEU A 282 11.54 -21.46 36.86
C LEU A 282 12.37 -20.32 36.29
N TRP A 283 13.23 -19.75 37.12
CA TRP A 283 14.09 -18.66 36.70
C TRP A 283 15.10 -19.20 35.66
N ILE A 284 15.40 -18.42 34.63
CA ILE A 284 16.29 -18.86 33.53
C ILE A 284 17.64 -19.39 34.05
N ALA A 285 18.12 -18.87 35.19
CA ALA A 285 19.32 -19.32 35.86
C ALA A 285 19.25 -20.79 36.32
N GLU A 286 18.11 -21.25 36.85
CA GLU A 286 17.92 -22.63 37.32
C GLU A 286 17.80 -23.63 36.16
N VAL A 287 17.29 -23.17 35.01
CA VAL A 287 17.18 -23.98 33.80
C VAL A 287 18.55 -24.13 33.13
N TRP A 288 19.41 -23.11 33.25
CA TRP A 288 20.74 -23.10 32.64
C TRP A 288 21.68 -24.16 33.21
N GLU A 289 21.69 -24.36 34.53
CA GLU A 289 22.53 -25.39 35.17
C GLU A 289 22.15 -26.83 34.82
N ARG A 290 20.90 -27.07 34.36
CA ARG A 290 20.41 -28.41 34.00
C ARG A 290 20.68 -28.77 32.53
N LEU A 291 21.18 -27.85 31.72
CA LEU A 291 21.49 -28.07 30.32
C LEU A 291 22.94 -28.52 30.18
N THR A 292 23.18 -29.79 29.87
CA THR A 292 24.55 -30.36 29.78
C THR A 292 25.23 -30.14 28.44
N THR A 293 24.49 -29.76 27.39
CA THR A 293 24.99 -29.67 26.01
C THR A 293 25.28 -28.24 25.55
N ILE A 294 24.64 -27.24 26.15
CA ILE A 294 24.72 -25.83 25.75
C ILE A 294 25.90 -25.07 26.40
N PRO A 295 26.33 -25.35 27.65
CA PRO A 295 27.45 -24.63 28.29
C PRO A 295 28.78 -24.77 27.55
N ALA A 296 28.98 -25.86 26.80
CA ALA A 296 30.19 -26.08 26.00
C ALA A 296 30.36 -25.07 24.85
N PHE A 297 29.27 -24.41 24.42
CA PHE A 297 29.30 -23.45 23.31
C PHE A 297 29.37 -21.98 23.77
N TYR A 298 29.12 -21.69 25.05
CA TYR A 298 29.09 -20.33 25.60
C TYR A 298 29.73 -20.30 27.00
N PRO A 299 31.07 -20.32 27.10
CA PRO A 299 31.77 -20.45 28.38
C PRO A 299 31.79 -19.17 29.24
N GLU A 300 31.29 -18.03 28.74
CA GLU A 300 31.26 -16.79 29.50
C GLU A 300 29.91 -16.08 29.42
N THR A 301 29.09 -16.20 30.48
CA THR A 301 28.13 -15.15 30.85
C THR A 301 27.90 -15.17 32.37
N GLY A 302 28.83 -14.59 33.12
CA GLY A 302 28.51 -13.92 34.38
C GLY A 302 27.92 -12.54 34.07
N PHE A 303 26.64 -12.49 33.72
CA PHE A 303 25.85 -11.27 33.47
C PHE A 303 24.40 -11.73 33.70
N VAL A 304 23.62 -11.33 34.70
CA VAL A 304 23.34 -9.97 35.19
C VAL A 304 22.76 -10.10 36.60
N ALA A 305 23.41 -9.48 37.59
CA ALA A 305 22.77 -9.06 38.84
C ALA A 305 22.98 -7.55 38.97
N GLN A 306 22.31 -6.77 38.11
CA GLN A 306 22.04 -5.35 38.32
C GLN A 306 21.24 -4.82 37.13
N MET A 307 19.91 -4.79 37.28
CA MET A 307 19.02 -3.74 36.80
C MET A 307 17.62 -4.13 37.26
N GLY A 308 17.15 -3.44 38.29
CA GLY A 308 15.79 -3.57 38.81
C GLY A 308 14.77 -3.12 37.77
N TRP A 309 13.68 -3.87 37.71
CA TRP A 309 12.35 -3.42 37.33
C TRP A 309 11.43 -3.75 38.49
#